data_AF-A0A5C3KMR3-F1
#
_entry.id   AF-A0A5C3KMR3-F1
#
_cell.length_a   1.000
_cell.length_b   1.000
_cell.length_c   1.000
_cell.angle_alpha   90.00
_cell.angle_beta   90.00
_cell.angle_gamma   90.00
#
_symmetry.space_group_name_H-M   'P 1'
#
loop_
_entity.id
_entity.type
_entity.pdbx_description
1 polymer ?
#
loop_
_entity_poly.entity_id
_entity_poly.type
_entity_poly.pdbx_seq_one_letter_code
_entity_poly.pdbx_strand_id
1 'polypeptide(L)'
;MTRVTSVFNGNYSIPVHFLLSDLAERIDDEFFPGLSPPPPVDYLAPLRSAYDTQKGAALRKAIFPSFFHGKCQDPATGINPAGCPNPDCPVVCGTPGSMVHFYSRLRFIAFNETWHLLHRIAKPDSGVFREVQQNIEDAQTRYSRAQRRDSNLVFGRRGLDWGVSNSRRANGGVKSTLEGIINGIRFSLERLCGGSGDGRTNGLPYCSWENEMKEYILTFP
;
A
#
# COMPACT_ATOMS: atom_id res chain seq x y z
N MET A 1 -11.42 20.75 0.58
CA MET A 1 -11.14 19.50 -0.17
C MET A 1 -9.73 18.96 0.06
N THR A 2 -8.66 19.71 -0.28
CA THR A 2 -7.24 19.28 -0.10
C THR A 2 -6.90 18.86 1.34
N ARG A 3 -7.53 19.52 2.33
CA ARG A 3 -7.33 19.26 3.76
C ARG A 3 -7.86 17.89 4.20
N VAL A 4 -9.09 17.50 3.79
CA VAL A 4 -9.65 16.18 4.13
C VAL A 4 -8.83 15.06 3.51
N THR A 5 -8.40 15.20 2.25
CA THR A 5 -7.47 14.24 1.62
C THR A 5 -6.17 14.11 2.44
N SER A 6 -5.61 15.22 2.95
CA SER A 6 -4.37 15.18 3.74
C SER A 6 -4.52 14.40 5.03
N VAL A 7 -5.68 14.45 5.68
CA VAL A 7 -5.91 13.65 6.91
C VAL A 7 -5.96 12.17 6.55
N PHE A 8 -6.65 11.78 5.49
CA PHE A 8 -6.63 10.40 5.01
C PHE A 8 -5.21 9.93 4.62
N ASN A 9 -4.41 10.78 3.97
CA ASN A 9 -3.00 10.47 3.67
C ASN A 9 -2.18 10.19 4.94
N GLY A 10 -2.43 10.95 6.01
CA GLY A 10 -1.79 10.76 7.30
C GLY A 10 -2.25 9.48 7.98
N ASN A 11 -3.56 9.26 8.04
CA ASN A 11 -4.18 8.11 8.68
C ASN A 11 -3.73 6.77 8.05
N TYR A 12 -3.65 6.71 6.72
CA TYR A 12 -3.18 5.51 6.02
C TYR A 12 -1.65 5.31 6.06
N SER A 13 -0.88 6.26 6.56
CA SER A 13 0.58 6.10 6.66
C SER A 13 0.99 4.92 7.56
N ILE A 14 0.26 4.70 8.66
CA ILE A 14 0.54 3.62 9.61
C ILE A 14 0.19 2.24 9.01
N PRO A 15 -1.04 1.99 8.50
CA PRO A 15 -1.36 0.72 7.84
C PRO A 15 -0.43 0.40 6.66
N VAL A 16 -0.06 1.40 5.85
CA VAL A 16 0.84 1.18 4.72
C VAL A 16 2.26 0.88 5.19
N HIS A 17 2.74 1.50 6.28
CA HIS A 17 4.03 1.16 6.86
C HIS A 17 4.07 -0.32 7.29
N PHE A 18 3.06 -0.78 8.05
CA PHE A 18 2.98 -2.19 8.46
C PHE A 18 2.83 -3.15 7.27
N LEU A 19 2.09 -2.74 6.23
CA LEU A 19 2.01 -3.52 5.00
C LEU A 19 3.39 -3.69 4.36
N LEU A 20 4.15 -2.61 4.22
CA LEU A 20 5.49 -2.68 3.63
C LEU A 20 6.42 -3.55 4.48
N SER A 21 6.31 -3.50 5.81
CA SER A 21 7.03 -4.42 6.70
C SER A 21 6.63 -5.89 6.48
N ASP A 22 5.34 -6.21 6.41
CA ASP A 22 4.86 -7.58 6.14
C ASP A 22 5.29 -8.09 4.75
N LEU A 23 5.32 -7.22 3.74
CA LEU A 23 5.86 -7.58 2.42
C LEU A 23 7.36 -7.87 2.49
N ALA A 24 8.09 -7.07 3.27
CA ALA A 24 9.52 -7.25 3.45
C ALA A 24 9.85 -8.55 4.18
N GLU A 25 9.15 -8.87 5.27
CA GLU A 25 9.29 -10.15 5.97
C GLU A 25 9.08 -11.35 5.03
N ARG A 26 8.06 -11.30 4.15
CA ARG A 26 7.84 -12.37 3.15
C ARG A 26 8.93 -12.45 2.09
N ILE A 27 9.48 -11.31 1.68
CA ILE A 27 10.64 -11.28 0.77
C ILE A 27 11.84 -11.91 1.48
N ASP A 28 12.03 -11.63 2.76
CA ASP A 28 13.12 -12.18 3.54
C ASP A 28 13.02 -13.69 3.73
N ASP A 29 11.83 -14.20 4.04
CA ASP A 29 11.56 -15.62 4.18
C ASP A 29 11.84 -16.40 2.88
N GLU A 30 11.49 -15.82 1.73
CA GLU A 30 11.64 -16.47 0.42
C GLU A 30 13.07 -16.35 -0.15
N PHE A 31 13.72 -15.20 0.01
CA PHE A 31 14.99 -14.91 -0.66
C PHE A 31 16.22 -15.00 0.25
N PHE A 32 16.04 -14.95 1.57
CA PHE A 32 17.11 -14.98 2.57
C PHE A 32 16.85 -15.98 3.73
N PRO A 33 16.42 -17.22 3.45
CA PRO A 33 16.02 -18.17 4.50
C PRO A 33 17.20 -18.50 5.44
N GLY A 34 16.96 -18.40 6.75
CA GLY A 34 17.94 -18.75 7.79
C GLY A 34 19.08 -17.74 7.96
N LEU A 35 18.93 -16.54 7.40
CA LEU A 35 19.91 -15.45 7.50
C LEU A 35 19.32 -14.26 8.28
N SER A 36 20.19 -13.33 8.70
CA SER A 36 19.79 -12.01 9.17
C SER A 36 19.99 -11.02 8.01
N PRO A 37 18.97 -10.78 7.16
CA PRO A 37 19.07 -9.93 5.98
C PRO A 37 19.29 -8.44 6.35
N PRO A 38 19.44 -7.52 5.37
CA PRO A 38 19.56 -6.09 5.66
C PRO A 38 18.23 -5.66 6.30
N PRO A 39 18.14 -4.44 6.84
CA PRO A 39 16.85 -3.90 7.24
C PRO A 39 15.83 -4.13 6.12
N PRO A 40 14.73 -4.88 6.37
CA PRO A 40 13.80 -5.35 5.33
C PRO A 40 13.22 -4.20 4.47
N VAL A 41 13.27 -2.98 5.00
CA VAL A 41 12.67 -1.78 4.40
C VAL A 41 13.48 -1.23 3.20
N ASP A 42 14.77 -1.56 3.07
CA ASP A 42 15.64 -0.87 2.10
C ASP A 42 15.35 -1.27 0.65
N TYR A 43 15.08 -2.55 0.37
CA TYR A 43 14.76 -2.97 -1.00
C TYR A 43 13.36 -2.53 -1.45
N LEU A 44 12.44 -2.25 -0.51
CA LEU A 44 11.12 -1.66 -0.78
C LEU A 44 11.11 -0.13 -0.80
N ALA A 45 12.26 0.54 -0.62
CA ALA A 45 12.34 2.00 -0.64
C ALA A 45 11.75 2.65 -1.92
N PRO A 46 11.95 2.10 -3.14
CA PRO A 46 11.32 2.64 -4.35
C PRO A 46 9.79 2.59 -4.28
N LEU A 47 9.23 1.50 -3.75
CA LEU A 47 7.78 1.32 -3.60
C LEU A 47 7.19 2.33 -2.62
N ARG A 48 7.85 2.51 -1.46
CA ARG A 48 7.47 3.50 -0.46
C ARG A 48 7.50 4.92 -1.03
N SER A 49 8.60 5.28 -1.69
CA SER A 49 8.79 6.61 -2.29
C SER A 49 7.73 6.91 -3.35
N ALA A 50 7.45 5.93 -4.23
CA ALA A 50 6.42 6.07 -5.26
C ALA A 50 5.02 6.23 -4.65
N TYR A 51 4.68 5.47 -3.59
CA TYR A 51 3.43 5.62 -2.87
C TYR A 51 3.32 7.01 -2.22
N ASP A 52 4.33 7.44 -1.47
CA ASP A 52 4.32 8.73 -0.78
C ASP A 52 4.18 9.92 -1.74
N THR A 53 4.77 9.81 -2.93
CA THR A 53 4.67 10.83 -3.98
C THR A 53 3.27 10.85 -4.63
N GLN A 54 2.64 9.68 -4.84
CA GLN A 54 1.40 9.58 -5.63
C GLN A 54 0.12 9.60 -4.79
N LYS A 55 0.18 9.20 -3.51
CA LYS A 55 -1.01 9.01 -2.65
C LYS A 55 -1.89 10.25 -2.57
N GLY A 56 -1.29 11.43 -2.47
CA GLY A 56 -2.04 12.69 -2.36
C GLY A 56 -2.88 13.00 -3.59
N ALA A 57 -2.33 12.82 -4.79
CA ALA A 57 -3.07 13.05 -6.02
C ALA A 57 -4.12 11.96 -6.27
N ALA A 58 -3.77 10.70 -6.00
CA ALA A 58 -4.65 9.54 -6.17
C ALA A 58 -5.88 9.63 -5.26
N LEU A 59 -5.68 9.79 -3.94
CA LEU A 59 -6.76 9.91 -2.97
C LEU A 59 -7.60 11.17 -3.19
N ARG A 60 -6.97 12.27 -3.58
CA ARG A 60 -7.72 13.49 -3.93
C ARG A 60 -8.68 13.20 -5.05
N LYS A 61 -8.21 12.58 -6.16
CA LYS A 61 -9.03 12.26 -7.33
C LYS A 61 -10.17 11.29 -6.98
N ALA A 62 -9.86 10.23 -6.23
CA ALA A 62 -10.82 9.20 -5.84
C ALA A 62 -11.95 9.74 -4.94
N ILE A 63 -11.65 10.70 -4.08
CA ILE A 63 -12.66 11.37 -3.26
C ILE A 63 -13.35 12.48 -4.08
N PHE A 64 -12.56 13.36 -4.71
CA PHE A 64 -13.00 14.54 -5.47
C PHE A 64 -12.33 14.62 -6.86
N PRO A 65 -13.08 14.65 -7.98
CA PRO A 65 -14.53 14.69 -8.07
C PRO A 65 -15.17 13.31 -8.20
N SER A 66 -14.45 12.20 -8.00
CA SER A 66 -14.98 10.87 -8.38
C SER A 66 -16.25 10.45 -7.63
N PHE A 67 -16.34 10.71 -6.32
CA PHE A 67 -17.56 10.46 -5.55
C PHE A 67 -18.22 11.75 -5.08
N PHE A 68 -17.43 12.72 -4.63
CA PHE A 68 -17.93 14.03 -4.20
C PHE A 68 -17.68 15.08 -5.27
N HIS A 69 -18.74 15.59 -5.88
CA HIS A 69 -18.65 16.47 -7.04
C HIS A 69 -18.60 17.98 -6.72
N GLY A 70 -18.57 18.36 -5.43
CA GLY A 70 -18.50 19.76 -5.00
C GLY A 70 -19.82 20.54 -5.06
N LYS A 71 -20.70 20.26 -6.03
CA LYS A 71 -22.09 20.74 -6.05
C LYS A 71 -23.04 19.64 -5.58
N CYS A 72 -24.11 19.99 -4.87
CA CYS A 72 -25.17 19.04 -4.53
C CYS A 72 -25.88 18.62 -5.81
N GLN A 73 -25.85 17.34 -6.15
CA GLN A 73 -26.60 16.81 -7.28
C GLN A 73 -27.38 15.59 -6.76
N ASP A 74 -28.70 15.58 -6.98
CA ASP A 74 -29.53 14.43 -6.64
C ASP A 74 -29.13 13.24 -7.55
N PRO A 75 -28.73 12.08 -6.98
CA PRO A 75 -28.29 10.93 -7.77
C PRO A 75 -29.39 10.32 -8.64
N ALA A 76 -30.68 10.53 -8.34
CA ALA A 76 -31.79 10.02 -9.15
C ALA A 76 -32.16 10.94 -10.31
N THR A 77 -32.02 12.26 -10.13
CA THR A 77 -32.56 13.26 -11.06
C THR A 77 -31.48 14.10 -11.76
N GLY A 78 -30.25 14.12 -11.25
CA GLY A 78 -29.16 14.94 -11.78
C GLY A 78 -29.36 16.45 -11.55
N ILE A 79 -30.39 16.85 -10.80
CA ILE A 79 -30.71 18.26 -10.53
C ILE A 79 -30.01 18.71 -9.25
N ASN A 80 -29.58 19.97 -9.19
CA ASN A 80 -29.03 20.55 -7.98
C ASN A 80 -30.18 20.99 -7.05
N PRO A 81 -30.45 20.32 -5.91
CA PRO A 81 -31.45 20.80 -4.96
C PRO A 81 -31.00 22.13 -4.36
N ALA A 82 -31.96 22.95 -3.92
CA ALA A 82 -31.65 24.11 -3.07
C ALA A 82 -30.81 23.60 -1.88
N GLY A 83 -29.63 24.21 -1.67
CA GLY A 83 -28.61 23.72 -0.74
C GLY A 83 -29.20 23.27 0.59
N CYS A 84 -28.76 22.11 1.09
CA CYS A 84 -29.39 21.47 2.23
C CYS A 84 -29.33 22.39 3.47
N PRO A 85 -30.48 22.79 4.04
CA PRO A 85 -30.53 23.71 5.19
C PRO A 85 -30.14 23.03 6.52
N ASN A 86 -29.85 21.73 6.50
CA ASN A 86 -29.50 20.92 7.67
C ASN A 86 -28.31 19.99 7.31
N PRO A 87 -27.27 19.86 8.14
CA PRO A 87 -26.08 19.06 7.84
C PRO A 87 -26.35 17.56 7.62
N ASP A 88 -27.52 17.05 8.01
CA ASP A 88 -28.01 15.71 7.68
C ASP A 88 -28.73 15.71 6.33
N CYS A 89 -27.95 15.62 5.25
CA CYS A 89 -28.49 15.50 3.90
C CYS A 89 -27.98 14.21 3.24
N PRO A 90 -28.86 13.26 2.83
CA PRO A 90 -28.47 12.03 2.14
C PRO A 90 -28.09 12.27 0.67
N VAL A 91 -27.91 13.53 0.26
CA VAL A 91 -27.47 13.90 -1.08
C VAL A 91 -25.95 13.89 -1.09
N VAL A 92 -25.34 13.13 -2.00
CA VAL A 92 -23.88 13.11 -2.17
C VAL A 92 -23.44 14.46 -2.74
N CYS A 93 -23.02 15.34 -1.85
CA CYS A 93 -22.47 16.64 -2.21
C CYS A 93 -21.10 16.82 -1.56
N GLY A 94 -20.21 17.59 -2.19
CA GLY A 94 -18.87 17.84 -1.65
C GLY A 94 -18.84 18.78 -0.44
N THR A 95 -19.99 19.00 0.23
CA THR A 95 -20.09 19.81 1.44
C THR A 95 -19.72 18.97 2.67
N PRO A 96 -19.24 19.63 3.75
CA PRO A 96 -18.89 18.95 4.99
C PRO A 96 -19.98 18.04 5.57
N GLY A 97 -21.23 18.50 5.63
CA GLY A 97 -22.35 17.73 6.19
C GLY A 97 -22.60 16.41 5.45
N SER A 98 -22.62 16.43 4.12
CA SER A 98 -22.75 15.20 3.31
C SER A 98 -21.58 14.25 3.52
N MET A 99 -20.34 14.76 3.62
CA MET A 99 -19.18 13.92 3.86
C MET A 99 -19.27 13.16 5.19
N VAL A 100 -19.81 13.79 6.25
CA VAL A 100 -20.08 13.14 7.53
C VAL A 100 -21.10 12.02 7.38
N HIS A 101 -22.20 12.27 6.65
CA HIS A 101 -23.23 11.27 6.39
C HIS A 101 -22.69 10.06 5.60
N PHE A 102 -21.81 10.31 4.63
CA PHE A 102 -21.18 9.30 3.78
C PHE A 102 -19.81 8.83 4.29
N TYR A 103 -19.52 8.97 5.59
CA TYR A 103 -18.21 8.61 6.13
C TYR A 103 -17.82 7.15 5.87
N SER A 104 -18.75 6.21 6.04
CA SER A 104 -18.51 4.79 5.76
C SER A 104 -18.02 4.60 4.33
N ARG A 105 -18.65 5.28 3.37
CA ARG A 105 -18.27 5.27 1.96
C ARG A 105 -16.92 5.95 1.70
N LEU A 106 -16.65 7.07 2.36
CA LEU A 106 -15.34 7.76 2.32
C LEU A 106 -14.21 6.83 2.75
N ARG A 107 -14.39 6.10 3.86
CA ARG A 107 -13.43 5.12 4.36
C ARG A 107 -13.11 4.07 3.31
N PHE A 108 -14.13 3.51 2.65
CA PHE A 108 -13.93 2.50 1.61
C PHE A 108 -13.30 3.06 0.34
N ILE A 109 -13.60 4.31 -0.04
CA ILE A 109 -12.93 4.97 -1.16
C ILE A 109 -11.43 5.12 -0.85
N ALA A 110 -11.09 5.60 0.35
CA ALA A 110 -9.71 5.79 0.77
C ALA A 110 -8.95 4.45 0.85
N PHE A 111 -9.59 3.42 1.41
CA PHE A 111 -9.04 2.07 1.44
C PHE A 111 -8.77 1.53 0.03
N ASN A 112 -9.80 1.61 -0.83
CA ASN A 112 -9.72 1.04 -2.17
C ASN A 112 -8.68 1.73 -3.02
N GLU A 113 -8.63 3.07 -3.00
CA GLU A 113 -7.60 3.79 -3.74
C GLU A 113 -6.19 3.49 -3.20
N THR A 114 -6.04 3.30 -1.88
CA THR A 114 -4.75 2.99 -1.27
C THR A 114 -4.18 1.67 -1.79
N TRP A 115 -4.95 0.58 -1.72
CA TRP A 115 -4.45 -0.70 -2.22
C TRP A 115 -4.33 -0.71 -3.74
N HIS A 116 -5.27 -0.08 -4.47
CA HIS A 116 -5.18 0.00 -5.93
C HIS A 116 -3.95 0.78 -6.38
N LEU A 117 -3.60 1.86 -5.68
CA LEU A 117 -2.39 2.62 -5.96
C LEU A 117 -1.16 1.75 -5.74
N LEU A 118 -1.03 1.12 -4.57
CA LEU A 118 0.08 0.22 -4.23
C LEU A 118 0.23 -0.90 -5.26
N HIS A 119 -0.87 -1.56 -5.62
CA HIS A 119 -0.88 -2.60 -6.64
C HIS A 119 -0.47 -2.05 -8.01
N ARG A 120 -0.94 -0.86 -8.41
CA ARG A 120 -0.63 -0.24 -9.70
C ARG A 120 0.86 0.11 -9.81
N ILE A 121 1.44 0.70 -8.77
CA ILE A 121 2.86 1.06 -8.76
C ILE A 121 3.75 -0.17 -8.58
N ALA A 122 3.24 -1.25 -8.01
CA ALA A 122 3.97 -2.51 -7.83
C ALA A 122 3.76 -3.51 -8.97
N LYS A 123 3.10 -3.14 -10.08
CA LYS A 123 2.89 -4.09 -11.18
C LYS A 123 4.22 -4.55 -11.81
N PRO A 124 4.31 -5.81 -12.30
CA PRO A 124 5.54 -6.35 -12.90
C PRO A 124 6.12 -5.57 -14.10
N ASP A 125 5.30 -4.77 -14.78
CA ASP A 125 5.68 -3.91 -15.91
C ASP A 125 6.12 -2.49 -15.48
N SER A 126 5.96 -2.15 -14.21
CA SER A 126 6.31 -0.83 -13.69
C SER A 126 7.82 -0.63 -13.53
N GLY A 127 8.26 0.63 -13.53
CA GLY A 127 9.65 0.99 -13.17
C GLY A 127 9.98 0.64 -11.72
N VAL A 128 9.05 0.92 -10.81
CA VAL A 128 9.19 0.68 -9.37
C VAL A 128 9.39 -0.81 -9.07
N PHE A 129 8.62 -1.70 -9.69
CA PHE A 129 8.81 -3.15 -9.53
C PHE A 129 10.20 -3.60 -9.99
N ARG A 130 10.69 -3.08 -11.13
CA ARG A 130 12.03 -3.41 -11.63
C ARG A 130 13.12 -2.94 -10.67
N GLU A 131 12.98 -1.75 -10.07
CA GLU A 131 13.92 -1.26 -9.06
C GLU A 131 13.91 -2.12 -7.79
N VAL A 132 12.73 -2.51 -7.30
CA VAL A 132 12.61 -3.43 -6.15
C VAL A 132 13.26 -4.78 -6.48
N GLN A 133 12.96 -5.34 -7.66
CA GLN A 133 13.58 -6.59 -8.12
C GLN A 133 15.11 -6.48 -8.14
N GLN A 134 15.64 -5.41 -8.71
CA GLN A 134 17.08 -5.17 -8.77
C GLN A 134 17.69 -5.04 -7.38
N ASN A 135 17.03 -4.34 -6.45
CA ASN A 135 17.51 -4.21 -5.07
C ASN A 135 17.60 -5.58 -4.36
N ILE A 136 16.64 -6.48 -4.61
CA ILE A 136 16.65 -7.84 -4.07
C ILE A 136 17.81 -8.65 -4.66
N GLU A 137 18.00 -8.61 -5.98
CA GLU A 137 19.10 -9.31 -6.67
C GLU A 137 20.49 -8.81 -6.22
N ASP A 138 20.63 -7.50 -6.04
CA ASP A 138 21.84 -6.88 -5.50
C ASP A 138 22.10 -7.31 -4.06
N ALA A 139 21.05 -7.34 -3.23
CA ALA A 139 21.16 -7.85 -1.86
C ALA A 139 21.62 -9.31 -1.85
N GLN A 140 20.99 -10.19 -2.62
CA GLN A 140 21.40 -11.60 -2.76
C GLN A 140 22.87 -11.75 -3.18
N THR A 141 23.32 -10.92 -4.12
CA THR A 141 24.72 -10.92 -4.57
C THR A 141 25.67 -10.50 -3.47
N ARG A 142 25.33 -9.45 -2.70
CA ARG A 142 26.13 -8.99 -1.55
C ARG A 142 26.22 -10.07 -0.47
N TYR A 143 25.10 -10.70 -0.13
CA TYR A 143 25.06 -11.80 0.84
C TYR A 143 25.91 -12.99 0.44
N SER A 144 25.76 -13.46 -0.81
CA SER A 144 26.53 -14.59 -1.33
C SER A 144 28.05 -14.34 -1.27
N ARG A 145 28.48 -13.08 -1.44
CA ARG A 145 29.89 -12.70 -1.34
C ARG A 145 30.38 -12.62 0.11
N ALA A 146 29.56 -12.11 1.03
CA ALA A 146 29.89 -12.05 2.45
C ALA A 146 30.07 -13.46 3.04
N GLN A 147 29.13 -14.37 2.74
CA GLN A 147 29.18 -15.74 3.22
C GLN A 147 30.46 -16.48 2.78
N ARG A 148 30.89 -16.28 1.53
CA ARG A 148 32.14 -16.87 0.99
C ARG A 148 33.40 -16.34 1.67
N ARG A 149 33.38 -15.10 2.18
CA ARG A 149 34.53 -14.51 2.88
C ARG A 149 34.71 -15.11 4.27
N ASP A 150 33.61 -15.38 4.97
CA ASP A 150 33.67 -16.04 6.29
C ASP A 150 34.02 -17.53 6.18
N SER A 151 33.64 -18.22 5.10
CA SER A 151 34.02 -19.62 4.90
C SER A 151 35.52 -19.80 4.60
N ASN A 152 36.18 -18.79 4.03
CA ASN A 152 37.61 -18.85 3.69
C ASN A 152 38.55 -18.59 4.88
N LEU A 153 38.02 -18.18 6.04
CA LEU A 153 38.83 -17.96 7.25
C LEU A 153 38.87 -19.17 8.19
N VAL A 154 38.16 -20.27 7.88
CA VAL A 154 38.02 -21.40 8.82
C VAL A 154 38.71 -22.69 8.37
N PHE A 155 39.06 -22.91 7.10
CA PHE A 155 39.71 -24.17 6.69
C PHE A 155 40.83 -24.02 5.65
N GLY A 156 42.04 -23.79 6.15
CA GLY A 156 43.22 -24.40 5.54
C GLY A 156 43.22 -25.91 5.82
N ARG A 157 42.52 -26.72 5.00
CA ARG A 157 42.86 -28.13 4.76
C ARG A 157 42.00 -28.77 3.65
N ARG A 158 42.71 -29.13 2.57
CA ARG A 158 42.51 -30.26 1.65
C ARG A 158 41.10 -30.50 1.05
N GLY A 159 40.98 -30.05 -0.19
CA GLY A 159 40.59 -30.89 -1.34
C GLY A 159 39.41 -31.84 -1.17
N LEU A 160 38.24 -31.42 -1.65
CA LEU A 160 37.26 -32.27 -2.32
C LEU A 160 36.36 -31.38 -3.17
N ASP A 161 36.48 -31.59 -4.47
CA ASP A 161 35.77 -30.92 -5.55
C ASP A 161 34.28 -31.32 -5.50
N TRP A 162 33.45 -30.44 -4.92
CA TRP A 162 32.01 -30.49 -5.11
C TRP A 162 31.63 -29.43 -6.13
N GLY A 163 31.52 -29.87 -7.39
CA GLY A 163 30.95 -29.09 -8.48
C GLY A 163 29.55 -28.62 -8.12
N VAL A 164 29.43 -27.36 -7.69
CA VAL A 164 28.14 -26.69 -7.56
C VAL A 164 27.73 -26.18 -8.94
N SER A 165 26.94 -27.01 -9.60
CA SER A 165 26.33 -26.77 -10.88
C SER A 165 25.36 -25.59 -10.87
N ASN A 166 25.53 -24.70 -11.86
CA ASN A 166 24.50 -23.91 -12.55
C ASN A 166 23.64 -22.90 -11.77
N SER A 167 24.19 -21.70 -11.56
CA SER A 167 23.45 -20.47 -11.24
C SER A 167 22.70 -19.86 -12.45
N ARG A 168 22.17 -20.68 -13.38
CA ARG A 168 21.40 -20.21 -14.55
C ARG A 168 19.87 -20.24 -14.36
N ARG A 169 19.39 -20.34 -13.11
CA ARG A 169 17.95 -20.39 -12.76
C ARG A 169 17.37 -19.08 -12.21
N ALA A 170 18.17 -18.06 -11.95
CA ALA A 170 17.78 -17.00 -11.00
C ALA A 170 16.79 -15.93 -11.51
N ASN A 171 16.81 -15.56 -12.80
CA ASN A 171 16.12 -14.34 -13.23
C ASN A 171 14.59 -14.49 -13.39
N GLY A 172 14.11 -15.69 -13.74
CA GLY A 172 12.67 -15.98 -13.80
C GLY A 172 12.04 -16.18 -12.42
N GLY A 173 12.82 -16.70 -11.46
CA GLY A 173 12.33 -17.05 -10.13
C GLY A 173 12.08 -15.84 -9.23
N VAL A 174 12.98 -14.85 -9.23
CA VAL A 174 12.80 -13.63 -8.42
C VAL A 174 11.55 -12.88 -8.85
N LYS A 175 11.39 -12.66 -10.16
CA LYS A 175 10.24 -11.95 -10.72
C LYS A 175 8.91 -12.63 -10.36
N SER A 176 8.77 -13.93 -10.61
CA SER A 176 7.51 -14.64 -10.36
C SER A 176 7.17 -14.71 -8.86
N THR A 177 8.17 -14.88 -8.01
CA THR A 177 7.98 -14.94 -6.55
C THR A 177 7.59 -13.57 -6.01
N LEU A 178 8.27 -12.50 -6.43
CA LEU A 178 7.95 -11.13 -6.06
C LEU A 178 6.54 -10.73 -6.54
N GLU A 179 6.15 -11.14 -7.74
CA GLU A 179 4.79 -10.95 -8.25
C GLU A 179 3.75 -11.66 -7.36
N GLY A 180 4.02 -12.89 -6.93
CA GLY A 180 3.20 -13.62 -5.97
C GLY A 180 3.02 -12.89 -4.64
N ILE A 181 4.10 -12.34 -4.09
CA ILE A 181 4.09 -11.56 -2.85
C ILE A 181 3.26 -10.27 -3.02
N ILE A 182 3.47 -9.54 -4.11
CA ILE A 182 2.78 -8.27 -4.41
C ILE A 182 1.29 -8.47 -4.66
N ASN A 183 0.89 -9.58 -5.28
CA ASN A 183 -0.53 -9.93 -5.44
C ASN A 183 -1.25 -10.09 -4.09
N GLY A 184 -0.51 -10.32 -3.00
CA GLY A 184 -1.01 -10.37 -1.62
C GLY A 184 -1.31 -9.01 -0.98
N ILE A 185 -0.96 -7.87 -1.60
CA ILE A 185 -1.10 -6.52 -1.01
C ILE A 185 -2.51 -6.27 -0.45
N ARG A 186 -3.55 -6.60 -1.22
CA ARG A 186 -4.92 -6.36 -0.81
C ARG A 186 -5.25 -7.15 0.46
N PHE A 187 -4.97 -8.44 0.45
CA PHE A 187 -5.24 -9.33 1.58
C PHE A 187 -4.49 -8.89 2.83
N SER A 188 -3.21 -8.51 2.71
CA SER A 188 -2.42 -8.00 3.82
C SER A 188 -3.00 -6.70 4.39
N LEU A 189 -3.46 -5.77 3.53
CA LEU A 189 -4.06 -4.52 3.98
C LEU A 189 -5.43 -4.73 4.63
N GLU A 190 -6.27 -5.63 4.09
CA GLU A 190 -7.55 -6.04 4.71
C GLU A 190 -7.32 -6.62 6.11
N ARG A 191 -6.32 -7.51 6.26
CA ARG A 191 -5.91 -8.08 7.55
C ARG A 191 -5.47 -6.99 8.55
N LEU A 192 -4.64 -6.04 8.11
CA LEU A 192 -4.17 -4.93 8.95
C LEU A 192 -5.31 -3.99 9.37
N CYS A 193 -6.29 -3.78 8.49
CA CYS A 193 -7.45 -2.95 8.78
C CYS A 193 -8.57 -3.68 9.57
N GLY A 194 -8.40 -4.98 9.83
CA GLY A 194 -9.31 -5.77 10.67
C GLY A 194 -10.56 -6.31 9.97
N GLY A 195 -10.57 -6.40 8.63
CA GLY A 195 -11.65 -7.07 7.89
C GLY A 195 -11.71 -6.74 6.40
N SER A 196 -12.89 -6.88 5.78
CA SER A 196 -13.08 -6.82 4.33
C SER A 196 -13.27 -5.38 3.80
N GLY A 197 -12.57 -5.06 2.71
CA GLY A 197 -12.72 -3.81 1.96
C GLY A 197 -13.90 -3.75 1.00
N ASP A 198 -14.84 -4.71 1.07
CA ASP A 198 -15.96 -4.86 0.12
C ASP A 198 -17.06 -3.79 0.22
N GLY A 199 -17.06 -2.98 1.27
CA GLY A 199 -18.04 -1.92 1.47
C GLY A 199 -19.43 -2.39 1.93
N ARG A 200 -19.62 -3.67 2.25
CA ARG A 200 -20.93 -4.24 2.64
C ARG A 200 -21.17 -4.27 4.14
N THR A 201 -20.11 -4.25 4.94
CA THR A 201 -20.16 -4.24 6.41
C THR A 201 -19.31 -3.12 6.98
N ASN A 202 -19.31 -2.90 8.30
CA ASN A 202 -18.28 -2.09 8.98
C ASN A 202 -16.93 -2.84 9.03
N GLY A 203 -16.48 -3.33 7.88
CA GLY A 203 -15.43 -4.33 7.75
C GLY A 203 -14.00 -3.81 7.90
N LEU A 204 -13.76 -2.54 8.22
CA LEU A 204 -12.40 -1.99 8.37
C LEU A 204 -12.25 -1.25 9.71
N PRO A 205 -12.47 -1.90 10.85
CA PRO A 205 -12.51 -1.25 12.17
C PRO A 205 -11.20 -0.54 12.54
N TYR A 206 -10.04 -1.09 12.16
CA TYR A 206 -8.72 -0.51 12.51
C TYR A 206 -8.26 0.56 11.52
N CYS A 207 -8.94 0.70 10.39
CA CYS A 207 -8.73 1.79 9.42
C CYS A 207 -9.95 2.73 9.41
N SER A 208 -10.54 2.94 10.58
CA SER A 208 -11.68 3.81 10.82
C SER A 208 -11.27 4.90 11.81
N TRP A 209 -11.41 6.15 11.40
CA TRP A 209 -11.17 7.35 12.21
C TRP A 209 -12.44 8.19 12.23
N GLU A 210 -13.58 7.52 12.43
CA GLU A 210 -14.89 8.07 12.12
C GLU A 210 -15.20 9.30 12.94
N ASN A 211 -15.03 9.21 14.26
CA ASN A 211 -15.34 10.31 15.17
C ASN A 211 -14.44 11.51 14.89
N GLU A 212 -13.12 11.29 14.84
CA GLU A 212 -12.12 12.33 14.64
C GLU A 212 -12.28 13.00 13.26
N MET A 213 -12.55 12.21 12.23
CA MET A 213 -12.77 12.73 10.87
C MET A 213 -14.08 13.48 10.75
N LYS A 214 -15.17 13.00 11.38
CA LYS A 214 -16.45 13.70 11.37
C LYS A 214 -16.32 15.05 12.06
N GLU A 215 -15.73 15.08 13.25
CA GLU A 215 -15.43 16.32 13.97
C GLU A 215 -14.57 17.27 13.13
N TYR A 216 -13.50 16.76 12.51
CA TYR A 216 -12.64 17.56 11.64
C TYR A 216 -13.39 18.11 10.42
N ILE A 217 -14.19 17.30 9.74
CA ILE A 217 -14.96 17.72 8.57
C ILE A 217 -15.93 18.85 8.96
N LEU A 218 -16.58 18.76 10.12
CA LEU A 218 -17.51 19.78 10.62
C LEU A 218 -16.84 21.12 10.97
N THR A 219 -15.51 21.20 11.00
CA THR A 219 -14.79 22.48 11.16
C THR A 219 -14.80 23.34 9.89
N PHE A 220 -15.18 22.77 8.73
CA PHE A 220 -15.28 23.50 7.47
C PHE A 220 -16.68 24.12 7.31
N PRO A 221 -16.76 25.36 6.81
CA PRO A 221 -18.03 26.01 6.50
C PRO A 221 -18.74 25.37 5.30
#